data_AF-A0A9P8IMY7-F1
#
_entry.id   AF-A0A9P8IMY7-F1
#
_cell.length_a   1.000
_cell.length_b   1.000
_cell.length_c   1.000
_cell.angle_alpha   90.00
_cell.angle_beta   90.00
_cell.angle_gamma   90.00
#
_symmetry.space_group_name_H-M   'P 1'
#
loop_
_entity.id
_entity.type
_entity.pdbx_description
1 polymer ?
#
loop_
_entity_poly.entity_id
_entity_poly.type
_entity_poly.pdbx_seq_one_letter_code
_entity_poly.pdbx_strand_id
1 'polypeptide(L)'
;MAQYGLLEVHNGENAQADIIFLHGLRGDREKAWTKNGVVWPKDLLPDDIPASRIFLFGYDTNITSTGRSGVTKTEIHSDAEDVCAKLAAERLSTQTVSDSNALRGLLLD
;
A
#
# COMPACT_ATOMS: atom_id res chain seq x y z
N MET A 1 0.64 7.41 18.77
CA MET A 1 -0.65 7.01 18.17
C MET A 1 -0.34 6.30 16.86
N ALA A 2 -1.08 5.26 16.49
CA ALA A 2 -0.92 4.62 15.17
C ALA A 2 -1.34 5.63 14.10
N GLN A 3 -0.51 5.80 13.06
CA GLN A 3 -0.85 6.64 11.92
C GLN A 3 -1.45 5.77 10.81
N TYR A 4 -2.61 6.18 10.30
CA TYR A 4 -3.39 5.45 9.29
C TYR A 4 -3.28 6.11 7.91
N GLY A 5 -3.66 5.35 6.87
CA GLY A 5 -3.64 5.79 5.48
C GLY A 5 -2.29 5.63 4.79
N LEU A 6 -2.24 6.04 3.52
CA LEU A 6 -1.00 6.05 2.74
C LEU A 6 -0.03 7.11 3.26
N LEU A 7 1.24 6.72 3.34
CA LEU A 7 2.37 7.60 3.52
C LEU A 7 3.33 7.38 2.35
N GLU A 8 3.44 8.37 1.46
CA GLU A 8 4.49 8.36 0.43
C GLU A 8 5.85 8.51 1.11
N VAL A 9 6.75 7.56 0.87
CA VAL A 9 8.11 7.59 1.43
C VAL A 9 9.18 7.72 0.36
N HIS A 10 8.86 7.39 -0.89
CA HIS A 10 9.73 7.60 -2.03
C HIS A 10 8.89 7.85 -3.29
N ASN A 11 9.37 8.76 -4.14
CA ASN A 11 8.76 9.10 -5.40
C ASN A 11 9.83 9.27 -6.47
N GLY A 12 10.07 8.19 -7.21
CA GLY A 12 11.03 8.14 -8.30
C GLY A 12 10.58 8.96 -9.50
N GLU A 13 11.55 9.55 -10.20
CA GLU A 13 11.29 10.27 -11.45
C GLU A 13 10.77 9.30 -12.52
N ASN A 14 9.68 9.66 -13.20
CA ASN A 14 8.98 8.79 -14.17
C ASN A 14 8.61 7.41 -13.60
N ALA A 15 8.13 7.37 -12.35
CA ALA A 15 7.75 6.12 -11.71
C ALA A 15 6.79 5.27 -12.56
N GLN A 16 7.17 4.01 -12.78
CA GLN A 16 6.43 3.05 -13.60
C GLN A 16 5.61 2.08 -12.76
N ALA A 17 5.85 2.04 -11.45
CA ALA A 17 5.18 1.13 -10.53
C ALA A 17 4.91 1.80 -9.18
N ASP A 18 3.79 1.39 -8.56
CA ASP A 18 3.43 1.74 -7.20
C ASP A 18 3.60 0.53 -6.30
N ILE A 19 4.45 0.65 -5.28
CA ILE A 19 4.74 -0.40 -4.31
C ILE A 19 4.18 0.05 -2.96
N ILE A 20 3.24 -0.72 -2.41
CA ILE A 20 2.59 -0.41 -1.13
C ILE A 20 2.97 -1.47 -0.09
N PHE A 21 3.54 -1.02 1.01
CA PHE A 21 3.92 -1.84 2.16
C PHE A 21 2.84 -1.81 3.24
N LEU A 22 2.29 -2.98 3.53
CA LEU A 22 1.24 -3.19 4.54
C LEU A 22 1.83 -3.79 5.81
N HIS A 23 1.71 -3.09 6.94
CA HIS A 23 2.22 -3.61 8.21
C HIS A 23 1.32 -4.73 8.76
N GLY A 24 1.89 -5.63 9.56
CA GLY A 24 1.13 -6.71 10.21
C GLY A 24 0.38 -6.27 11.47
N LEU A 25 -0.27 -7.26 12.09
CA LEU A 25 -0.99 -7.20 13.37
C LEU A 25 -0.25 -6.42 14.46
N ARG A 26 -0.91 -5.43 15.08
CA ARG A 26 -0.34 -4.52 16.10
C ARG A 26 0.92 -3.77 15.64
N GLY A 27 1.17 -3.74 14.34
CA GLY A 27 2.28 -3.02 13.73
C GLY A 27 1.97 -1.53 13.61
N ASP A 28 3.03 -0.74 13.53
CA ASP A 28 2.97 0.64 13.08
C ASP A 28 3.51 0.68 11.64
N ARG A 29 2.88 1.51 10.80
CA ARG A 29 3.16 1.57 9.36
C ARG A 29 4.61 1.84 9.00
N GLU A 30 5.39 2.47 9.88
CA GLU A 30 6.82 2.75 9.67
C GLU A 30 7.69 1.82 10.53
N LYS A 31 7.32 1.62 11.81
CA LYS A 31 8.15 0.80 12.71
C LYS A 31 8.23 -0.66 12.28
N ALA A 32 7.19 -1.20 11.64
CA ALA A 32 7.21 -2.56 11.11
C ALA A 32 8.34 -2.79 10.10
N TRP A 33 8.82 -1.72 9.48
CA TRP A 33 9.88 -1.75 8.46
C TRP A 33 11.17 -1.08 8.91
N THR A 34 11.23 -0.65 10.17
CA THR A 34 12.40 0.02 10.74
C THR A 34 13.27 -0.96 11.49
N LYS A 35 14.56 -1.02 11.15
CA LYS A 35 15.57 -1.75 11.94
C LYS A 35 16.81 -0.87 12.09
N ASN A 36 17.26 -0.69 13.33
CA ASN A 36 18.44 0.14 13.65
C ASN A 36 18.37 1.56 13.06
N GLY A 37 17.18 2.16 13.01
CA GLY A 37 16.96 3.50 12.44
C GLY A 37 16.84 3.55 10.92
N VAL A 38 16.98 2.42 10.23
CA VAL A 38 16.81 2.31 8.77
C VAL A 38 15.41 1.80 8.46
N VAL A 39 14.66 2.56 7.68
CA VAL A 39 13.33 2.20 7.15
C VAL A 39 13.55 1.59 5.76
N TRP A 40 13.73 0.27 5.68
CA TRP A 40 14.26 -0.34 4.47
C TRP A 40 13.46 -0.08 3.16
N PRO A 41 12.11 0.01 3.15
CA PRO A 41 11.37 0.33 1.92
C PRO A 41 11.64 1.74 1.41
N LYS A 42 12.04 2.65 2.31
CA LYS A 42 12.36 4.03 1.98
C LYS A 42 13.85 4.19 1.67
N ASP A 43 14.70 3.59 2.49
CA ASP A 43 16.13 3.90 2.51
C ASP A 43 16.96 2.96 1.63
N LEU A 44 16.45 1.76 1.29
CA LEU A 44 17.19 0.75 0.52
C LEU A 44 16.52 0.40 -0.80
N LEU A 45 15.20 0.24 -0.80
CA LEU A 45 14.47 -0.21 -2.00
C LEU A 45 14.58 0.75 -3.22
N PRO A 46 14.67 2.08 -3.06
CA PRO A 46 14.89 2.97 -4.20
C PRO A 46 16.18 2.70 -4.99
N ASP A 47 17.21 2.13 -4.36
CA ASP A 47 18.47 1.82 -5.04
C ASP A 47 18.32 0.66 -6.03
N ASP A 48 17.43 -0.30 -5.71
CA ASP A 48 17.14 -1.44 -6.56
C ASP A 48 16.05 -1.13 -7.62
N ILE A 49 15.07 -0.29 -7.26
CA ILE A 49 13.92 0.06 -8.12
C ILE A 49 13.70 1.59 -8.16
N PRO A 50 14.59 2.35 -8.83
CA PRO A 50 14.58 3.81 -8.79
C PRO A 50 13.38 4.45 -9.50
N ALA A 51 12.77 3.76 -10.47
CA ALA A 51 11.58 4.22 -11.18
C ALA A 51 10.28 3.73 -10.50
N SER A 52 10.18 3.89 -9.18
CA SER A 52 9.01 3.47 -8.40
C SER A 52 8.50 4.54 -7.45
N ARG A 53 7.21 4.45 -7.09
CA ARG A 53 6.63 5.16 -5.95
C ARG A 53 6.39 4.17 -4.84
N ILE A 54 6.84 4.50 -3.65
CA ILE A 54 6.78 3.62 -2.50
C ILE A 54 5.93 4.26 -1.42
N PHE A 55 4.96 3.50 -0.94
CA PHE A 55 4.02 3.91 0.09
C PHE A 55 4.05 2.95 1.27
N LEU A 56 3.94 3.49 2.48
CA LEU A 56 3.65 2.72 3.68
C LEU A 56 2.17 2.93 4.02
N PHE A 57 1.41 1.85 4.12
CA PHE A 57 -0.01 1.92 4.44
C PHE A 57 -0.28 1.51 5.88
N GLY A 58 -0.88 2.43 6.63
CA GLY A 58 -1.40 2.16 7.97
C GLY A 58 -2.88 1.82 7.94
N TYR A 59 -3.27 0.74 8.60
CA TYR A 59 -4.67 0.39 8.85
C TYR A 59 -4.89 0.04 10.32
N ASP A 60 -6.15 0.02 10.76
CA ASP A 60 -6.46 -0.35 12.14
C ASP A 60 -6.19 -1.84 12.35
N THR A 61 -5.08 -2.14 13.02
CA THR A 61 -4.70 -3.52 13.35
C THR A 61 -5.07 -3.89 14.78
N ASN A 62 -5.95 -3.13 15.43
CA ASN A 62 -6.40 -3.42 16.77
C ASN A 62 -7.36 -4.61 16.76
N ILE A 63 -6.77 -5.79 16.62
CA ILE A 63 -7.47 -7.05 16.77
C ILE A 63 -7.74 -7.20 18.25
N THR A 64 -8.98 -6.93 18.66
CA THR A 64 -9.47 -7.09 20.04
C THR A 64 -9.62 -8.58 20.39
N SER A 65 -8.56 -9.36 20.26
CA SER A 65 -8.47 -10.72 20.76
C SER A 65 -8.12 -10.71 22.25
N THR A 66 -9.08 -10.27 23.07
CA THR A 66 -9.14 -10.64 24.49
C THR A 66 -10.46 -11.32 24.84
N GLY A 67 -11.28 -11.68 23.86
CA GLY A 67 -12.53 -12.40 24.08
C GLY A 67 -13.01 -13.17 22.85
N ARG A 68 -12.54 -14.41 22.70
CA ARG A 68 -13.20 -15.59 22.06
C ARG A 68 -14.02 -15.44 20.76
N SER A 69 -13.89 -14.36 20.00
CA SER A 69 -14.44 -14.21 18.65
C SER A 69 -13.32 -13.70 17.75
N GLY A 70 -12.87 -14.56 16.85
CA GLY A 70 -11.78 -14.25 15.92
C GLY A 70 -12.13 -13.08 15.02
N VAL A 71 -11.10 -12.49 14.42
CA VAL A 71 -11.19 -11.49 13.34
C VAL A 71 -12.35 -11.86 12.42
N THR A 72 -13.38 -11.02 12.39
CA THR A 72 -14.55 -11.34 11.58
C THR A 72 -14.19 -11.12 10.12
N LYS A 73 -14.67 -11.99 9.21
CA LYS A 73 -14.39 -11.85 7.77
C LYS A 73 -14.74 -10.45 7.25
N THR A 74 -15.77 -9.82 7.82
CA THR A 74 -16.25 -8.50 7.47
C THR A 74 -15.21 -7.40 7.70
N GLU A 75 -14.43 -7.47 8.78
CA GLU A 75 -13.38 -6.47 9.09
C GLU A 75 -12.25 -6.53 8.05
N ILE A 76 -11.78 -7.73 7.70
CA ILE A 76 -10.74 -7.93 6.67
C ILE A 76 -11.23 -7.43 5.29
N HIS A 77 -12.48 -7.71 4.94
CA HIS A 77 -13.07 -7.25 3.69
C HIS A 77 -13.13 -5.72 3.63
N SER A 78 -13.57 -5.07 4.72
CA SER A 78 -13.63 -3.61 4.80
C SER A 78 -12.25 -2.97 4.66
N ASP A 79 -11.22 -3.50 5.33
CA ASP A 79 -9.85 -2.99 5.23
C ASP A 79 -9.30 -3.14 3.81
N ALA A 80 -9.60 -4.27 3.14
CA ALA A 80 -9.20 -4.52 1.76
C ALA A 80 -9.89 -3.58 0.76
N GLU A 81 -11.18 -3.28 0.97
CA GLU A 81 -11.90 -2.29 0.17
C GLU A 81 -11.32 -0.89 0.34
N ASP A 82 -10.97 -0.51 1.58
CA ASP A 82 -10.37 0.77 1.90
C ASP A 82 -8.99 0.97 1.23
N VAL A 83 -8.16 -0.09 1.20
CA VAL A 83 -6.89 -0.10 0.46
C VAL A 83 -7.14 0.10 -1.03
N CYS A 84 -8.07 -0.68 -1.61
CA CYS A 84 -8.37 -0.61 -3.04
C CYS A 84 -8.90 0.78 -3.44
N ALA A 85 -9.80 1.36 -2.64
CA ALA A 85 -10.38 2.67 -2.91
C ALA A 85 -9.33 3.79 -2.86
N LYS A 86 -8.46 3.79 -1.85
CA LYS A 86 -7.38 4.78 -1.73
C LYS A 86 -6.34 4.63 -2.85
N LEU A 87 -6.00 3.39 -3.22
CA LEU A 87 -5.09 3.13 -4.35
C LEU A 87 -5.68 3.56 -5.69
N ALA A 88 -6.97 3.33 -5.92
CA ALA A 88 -7.66 3.78 -7.12
C ALA A 88 -7.69 5.31 -7.21
N ALA A 89 -7.92 6.01 -6.09
CA ALA A 89 -7.88 7.47 -6.03
C ALA A 89 -6.48 8.02 -6.36
N GLU A 90 -5.41 7.42 -5.83
CA GLU A 90 -4.03 7.83 -6.13
C GLU A 90 -3.67 7.60 -7.61
N ARG A 91 -4.03 6.45 -8.18
CA ARG A 91 -3.78 6.16 -9.61
C ARG A 91 -4.49 7.14 -10.56
N LEU A 92 -5.70 7.57 -10.19
CA LEU A 92 -6.43 8.61 -10.92
C LEU A 92 -5.74 9.98 -10.82
N SER A 93 -5.26 10.33 -9.62
CA SER A 93 -4.53 11.58 -9.36
C SER A 93 -3.24 11.66 -10.17
N THR A 94 -2.53 10.54 -10.31
CA THR A 94 -1.18 10.55 -10.86
C THR A 94 -1.09 10.20 -12.32
N GLN A 95 -2.23 10.10 -13.02
CA GLN A 95 -2.32 9.75 -14.44
C GLN A 95 -1.48 8.52 -14.79
N THR A 96 -1.47 7.51 -13.93
CA THR A 96 -0.89 6.20 -14.27
C THR A 96 -1.87 5.52 -15.21
N VAL A 97 -1.88 5.99 -16.47
CA VAL A 97 -2.79 5.51 -17.51
C VAL A 97 -2.39 4.06 -17.79
N SER A 98 -3.28 3.13 -17.44
CA SER A 98 -3.26 1.80 -18.06
C SER A 98 -3.37 2.02 -19.56
N ASP A 99 -2.31 1.71 -20.29
CA ASP A 99 -2.24 1.90 -21.74
C ASP A 99 -3.56 1.43 -22.37
N SER A 100 -4.32 2.40 -22.87
CA SER A 100 -5.69 2.21 -23.39
C SER A 100 -5.74 1.35 -24.66
N ASN A 101 -4.59 0.81 -25.08
CA ASN A 101 -4.46 -0.14 -26.19
C ASN A 101 -4.65 -1.60 -25.76
N ALA A 102 -4.48 -1.97 -24.49
CA ALA A 102 -4.65 -3.36 -24.04
C ALA A 102 -6.11 -3.82 -24.05
N LEU A 103 -7.07 -2.91 -23.84
CA LEU A 103 -8.51 -3.22 -23.78
C LEU A 103 -9.18 -3.27 -25.16
N ARG A 104 -8.55 -2.78 -26.22
CA ARG A 104 -9.10 -2.85 -27.59
C ARG A 104 -8.87 -4.20 -28.29
N GLY A 105 -7.95 -5.03 -27.79
CA GLY A 105 -7.64 -6.35 -28.37
C GLY A 105 -8.50 -7.51 -27.86
N LEU A 106 -9.28 -7.34 -26.79
CA LEU A 106 -10.02 -8.44 -26.14
C LEU A 106 -11.53 -8.44 -26.47
N LEU A 107 -11.99 -7.51 -27.33
CA LEU A 107 -13.41 -7.33 -27.66
C LEU A 107 -13.71 -7.52 -29.16
N LEU A 108 -12.75 -8.00 -29.96
CA LEU A 108 -12.91 -8.18 -31.41
C LEU A 108 -12.31 -9.48 -31.99
N ASP A 109 -12.13 -10.54 -31.19
CA ASP A 109 -11.91 -11.90 -31.72
C ASP A 109 -12.88 -12.89 -31.04
#